data_AF-A0A3D3ZLB4-F1
#
_entry.id   AF-A0A3D3ZLB4-F1
#
_cell.length_a   1.000
_cell.length_b   1.000
_cell.length_c   1.000
_cell.angle_alpha   90.00
_cell.angle_beta   90.00
_cell.angle_gamma   90.00
#
_symmetry.space_group_name_H-M   'P 1'
#
loop_
_entity.id
_entity.type
_entity.pdbx_description
1 polymer ?
#
loop_
_entity_poly.entity_id
_entity_poly.type
_entity_poly.pdbx_seq_one_letter_code
_entity_poly.pdbx_strand_id
1 'polypeptide(L)'
;NNVVDITNYVMLEFGQPLHGFDYELVRQQHIIVRRAHPGEEMTTLDDVKRKLTLDMLLITDPEGPTAIAGVMGGAISEVNDGTTTVLLEAANFQAANVRRTSVALGLRTDASSRFEKRLDPELTVAGANRAMQLMEDLIGGTVHPGIVDCYPSPSQPRAIAFSTDDVEWLTGVKVTQHEVVDALSWLDFIVVPDELSNGMQVIVPTFRTDIQESADLVEEVLRMIGYNSIPSTIPVGPLPEPQVDSWFEREYAVRNILIGAGLNEVVTYAM
;
A
#
# COMPACT_ATOMS: atom_id res chain seq x y z
N ASN A 1 -16.15 17.79 -11.81
CA ASN A 1 -17.13 17.48 -12.88
C ASN A 1 -17.58 16.04 -12.67
N ASN A 2 -18.70 15.62 -13.25
CA ASN A 2 -19.27 14.28 -13.01
C ASN A 2 -18.30 13.11 -13.26
N VAL A 3 -17.47 13.16 -14.31
CA VAL A 3 -16.45 12.13 -14.61
C VAL A 3 -15.36 12.08 -13.53
N VAL A 4 -14.83 13.25 -13.14
CA VAL A 4 -13.85 13.37 -12.06
C VAL A 4 -14.45 12.93 -10.72
N ASP A 5 -15.72 13.25 -10.47
CA ASP A 5 -16.41 12.85 -9.25
C ASP A 5 -16.60 11.32 -9.20
N ILE A 6 -16.93 10.68 -10.33
CA ILE A 6 -17.03 9.21 -10.43
C ILE A 6 -15.67 8.54 -10.18
N THR A 7 -14.60 9.02 -10.81
CA THR A 7 -13.25 8.44 -10.62
C THR A 7 -12.77 8.60 -9.17
N ASN A 8 -13.01 9.75 -8.53
CA ASN A 8 -12.74 9.94 -7.11
C ASN A 8 -13.64 9.06 -6.22
N TYR A 9 -14.92 8.94 -6.54
CA TYR A 9 -15.87 8.12 -5.78
C TYR A 9 -15.46 6.65 -5.81
N VAL A 10 -15.13 6.09 -6.97
CA VAL A 10 -14.69 4.70 -7.10
C VAL A 10 -13.35 4.46 -6.40
N MET A 11 -12.44 5.45 -6.41
CA MET A 11 -11.23 5.37 -5.60
C MET A 11 -11.52 5.27 -4.09
N LEU A 12 -12.60 5.90 -3.60
CA LEU A 12 -13.03 5.77 -2.21
C LEU A 12 -13.76 4.44 -1.96
N GLU A 13 -14.61 4.01 -2.89
CA GLU A 13 -15.44 2.81 -2.78
C GLU A 13 -14.62 1.51 -2.90
N PHE A 14 -13.75 1.43 -3.90
CA PHE A 14 -12.95 0.24 -4.24
C PHE A 14 -11.49 0.36 -3.80
N GLY A 15 -11.02 1.55 -3.44
CA GLY A 15 -9.61 1.78 -3.15
C GLY A 15 -8.71 1.93 -4.39
N GLN A 16 -9.25 1.78 -5.61
CA GLN A 16 -8.52 1.87 -6.87
C GLN A 16 -8.54 3.31 -7.43
N PRO A 17 -7.42 4.04 -7.46
CA PRO A 17 -7.34 5.32 -8.15
C PRO A 17 -7.57 5.12 -9.65
N LEU A 18 -8.38 6.00 -10.23
CA LEU A 18 -8.69 6.02 -11.66
C LEU A 18 -8.37 7.40 -12.22
N HIS A 19 -8.08 7.45 -13.51
CA HIS A 19 -7.88 8.71 -14.21
C HIS A 19 -8.67 8.72 -15.51
N GLY A 20 -9.42 9.80 -15.77
CA GLY A 20 -10.10 10.01 -17.04
C GLY A 20 -9.30 10.98 -17.88
N PHE A 21 -8.94 10.58 -19.10
CA PHE A 21 -8.44 11.49 -20.12
C PHE A 21 -9.56 11.87 -21.07
N ASP A 22 -9.54 13.09 -21.59
CA ASP A 22 -10.32 13.42 -22.78
C ASP A 22 -9.70 12.69 -23.98
N TYR A 23 -10.44 11.75 -24.56
CA TYR A 23 -9.96 10.88 -25.63
C TYR A 23 -9.55 11.65 -26.89
N GLU A 24 -10.20 12.79 -27.16
CA GLU A 24 -9.89 13.62 -28.33
C GLU A 24 -8.61 14.45 -28.12
N LEU A 25 -8.21 14.66 -26.86
CA LEU A 25 -6.97 15.37 -26.51
C LEU A 25 -5.75 14.45 -26.44
N VAL A 26 -5.93 13.14 -26.28
CA VAL A 26 -4.82 12.17 -26.33
C VAL A 26 -4.30 12.05 -27.76
N ARG A 27 -3.04 12.41 -27.99
CA ARG A 27 -2.49 12.44 -29.35
C ARG A 27 -2.42 11.06 -29.97
N GLN A 28 -2.97 10.97 -31.18
CA GLN A 28 -3.09 9.71 -31.92
C GLN A 28 -3.83 8.60 -31.14
N GLN A 29 -4.59 8.97 -30.09
CA GLN A 29 -5.29 8.03 -29.22
C GLN A 29 -4.37 6.92 -28.68
N HIS A 30 -3.10 7.26 -28.44
CA HIS A 30 -2.05 6.29 -28.10
C HIS A 30 -1.41 6.66 -26.76
N ILE A 31 -1.55 5.76 -25.78
CA ILE A 31 -0.89 5.86 -24.48
C ILE A 31 0.43 5.08 -24.49
N ILE A 32 1.50 5.74 -24.06
CA ILE A 32 2.84 5.19 -23.91
C ILE A 32 3.26 5.38 -22.45
N VAL A 33 3.54 4.28 -21.75
CA VAL A 33 4.05 4.32 -20.37
C VAL A 33 5.56 4.18 -20.40
N ARG A 34 6.28 5.19 -19.93
CA ARG A 34 7.75 5.21 -19.91
C ARG A 34 8.29 6.06 -18.77
N ARG A 35 9.59 5.99 -18.54
CA ARG A 35 10.27 6.91 -17.62
C ARG A 35 10.54 8.26 -18.29
N ALA A 36 10.74 9.28 -17.46
CA ALA A 36 11.12 10.61 -17.92
C ALA A 36 12.49 10.62 -18.62
N HIS A 37 12.64 11.53 -19.58
CA HIS A 37 13.90 11.84 -20.25
C HIS A 37 14.67 12.98 -19.55
N PRO A 38 15.99 13.11 -19.80
CA PRO A 38 16.77 14.19 -19.20
C PRO A 38 16.21 15.57 -19.60
N GLY A 39 15.90 16.41 -18.60
CA GLY A 39 15.39 17.76 -18.83
C GLY A 39 13.92 17.82 -19.23
N GLU A 40 13.18 16.71 -19.15
CA GLU A 40 11.74 16.69 -19.43
C GLU A 40 10.97 17.47 -18.36
N GLU A 41 9.95 18.21 -18.79
CA GLU A 41 9.09 19.03 -17.94
C GLU A 41 7.63 18.83 -18.35
N MET A 42 6.70 19.00 -17.42
CA MET A 42 5.27 19.00 -17.73
C MET A 42 4.50 19.96 -16.82
N THR A 43 3.32 20.41 -17.27
CA THR A 43 2.39 21.17 -16.43
C THR A 43 1.32 20.23 -15.89
N THR A 44 1.21 20.15 -14.57
CA THR A 44 0.19 19.34 -13.88
C THR A 44 -1.15 20.08 -13.80
N LEU A 45 -2.23 19.37 -13.41
CA LEU A 45 -3.60 19.93 -13.31
C LEU A 45 -3.73 21.14 -12.37
N ASP A 46 -2.75 21.37 -11.50
CA ASP A 46 -2.65 22.55 -10.63
C ASP A 46 -1.97 23.76 -11.28
N ASP A 47 -1.75 23.70 -12.60
CA ASP A 47 -1.07 24.72 -13.43
C ASP A 47 0.39 24.99 -12.99
N VAL A 48 1.01 24.02 -12.32
CA VAL A 48 2.43 24.11 -11.90
C VAL A 48 3.32 23.37 -12.89
N LYS A 49 4.36 24.06 -13.37
CA LYS A 49 5.42 23.44 -14.19
C LYS A 49 6.35 22.60 -13.31
N ARG A 50 6.43 21.30 -13.60
CA ARG A 50 7.21 20.30 -12.87
C ARG A 50 8.44 19.89 -13.67
N LYS A 51 9.61 19.91 -13.03
CA LYS A 51 10.84 19.29 -13.57
C LYS A 51 10.85 17.81 -13.24
N LEU A 52 11.00 16.98 -14.27
CA LEU A 52 10.95 15.53 -14.12
C LEU A 52 12.35 14.95 -14.01
N THR A 53 12.48 13.87 -13.26
CA THR A 53 13.74 13.12 -13.11
C THR A 53 13.62 11.75 -13.75
N LEU A 54 14.75 11.15 -14.15
CA LEU A 54 14.81 9.91 -14.92
C LEU A 54 14.14 8.70 -14.24
N ASP A 55 13.95 8.75 -12.93
CA ASP A 55 13.29 7.69 -12.19
C ASP A 55 11.76 7.82 -12.17
N MET A 56 11.21 8.98 -12.55
CA MET A 56 9.76 9.21 -12.54
C MET A 56 9.10 8.45 -13.69
N LEU A 57 8.09 7.66 -13.36
CA LEU A 57 7.24 7.01 -14.35
C LEU A 57 6.18 8.00 -14.84
N LEU A 58 6.00 8.05 -16.16
CA LEU A 58 5.08 8.95 -16.85
C LEU A 58 4.12 8.14 -17.70
N ILE A 59 2.94 8.72 -17.85
CA ILE A 59 1.99 8.37 -18.89
C ILE A 59 2.13 9.46 -19.94
N THR A 60 2.37 9.05 -21.17
CA THR A 60 2.71 9.93 -22.28
C THR A 60 1.86 9.56 -23.48
N ASP A 61 1.72 10.49 -24.40
CA ASP A 61 1.29 10.23 -25.76
C ASP A 61 2.49 10.44 -26.71
N PRO A 62 2.31 10.31 -28.05
CA PRO A 62 3.41 10.53 -28.99
C PRO A 62 4.01 11.95 -28.99
N GLU A 63 3.33 12.95 -28.42
CA GLU A 63 3.82 14.33 -28.33
C GLU A 63 4.50 14.64 -26.98
N GLY A 64 4.14 13.94 -25.89
CA GLY A 64 4.79 14.15 -24.61
C GLY A 64 4.04 13.63 -23.39
N PRO A 65 4.45 14.04 -22.18
CA PRO A 65 3.84 13.60 -20.93
C PRO A 65 2.42 14.16 -20.73
N THR A 66 1.48 13.26 -20.44
CA THR A 66 0.07 13.54 -20.15
C THR A 66 -0.26 13.34 -18.67
N ALA A 67 0.49 12.53 -17.94
CA ALA A 67 0.36 12.38 -16.49
C ALA A 67 1.66 11.92 -15.82
N ILE A 68 1.82 12.26 -14.54
CA ILE A 68 2.81 11.64 -13.64
C ILE A 68 2.16 10.40 -13.05
N ALA A 69 2.64 9.22 -13.45
CA ALA A 69 1.99 7.95 -13.19
C ALA A 69 1.75 7.72 -11.69
N GLY A 70 0.49 7.56 -11.31
CA GLY A 70 0.06 7.32 -9.93
C GLY A 70 0.17 8.53 -8.99
N VAL A 71 0.50 9.73 -9.50
CA VAL A 71 0.64 10.94 -8.70
C VAL A 71 -0.38 11.99 -9.09
N MET A 72 -0.33 12.49 -10.32
CA MET A 72 -1.19 13.58 -10.80
C MET A 72 -1.26 13.61 -12.32
N GLY A 73 -2.45 13.92 -12.85
CA GLY A 73 -2.64 14.18 -14.28
C GLY A 73 -1.95 15.46 -14.75
N GLY A 74 -1.77 15.58 -16.06
CA GLY A 74 -1.37 16.79 -16.75
C GLY A 74 -2.58 17.57 -17.29
N ALA A 75 -2.40 18.87 -17.48
CA ALA A 75 -3.48 19.76 -17.95
C ALA A 75 -3.87 19.54 -19.43
N ILE A 76 -2.99 18.92 -20.23
CA ILE A 76 -3.14 18.85 -21.71
C ILE A 76 -4.26 17.90 -22.15
N SER A 77 -4.53 16.85 -21.36
CA SER A 77 -5.51 15.81 -21.66
C SER A 77 -6.63 15.72 -20.62
N GLU A 78 -6.83 16.81 -19.85
CA GLU A 78 -7.83 16.89 -18.79
C GLU A 78 -9.27 16.87 -19.35
N VAL A 79 -10.15 16.14 -18.67
CA VAL A 79 -11.60 16.19 -18.91
C VAL A 79 -12.13 17.58 -18.60
N ASN A 80 -12.76 18.21 -19.60
CA ASN A 80 -13.29 19.57 -19.55
C ASN A 80 -14.78 19.60 -19.95
N ASP A 81 -15.39 20.79 -19.96
CA ASP A 81 -16.82 20.96 -20.27
C ASP A 81 -17.19 20.52 -21.72
N GLY A 82 -16.20 20.42 -22.62
CA GLY A 82 -16.37 19.95 -23.99
C GLY A 82 -16.15 18.45 -24.18
N THR A 83 -15.69 17.72 -23.16
CA THR A 83 -15.38 16.29 -23.29
C THR A 83 -16.63 15.46 -23.52
N THR A 84 -16.67 14.74 -24.65
CA THR A 84 -17.75 13.79 -24.98
C THR A 84 -17.30 12.33 -24.92
N THR A 85 -16.00 12.09 -25.05
CA THR A 85 -15.39 10.76 -25.12
C THR A 85 -14.28 10.68 -24.09
N VAL A 86 -14.38 9.73 -23.15
CA VAL A 86 -13.41 9.57 -22.06
C VAL A 86 -12.61 8.30 -22.27
N LEU A 87 -11.29 8.40 -22.20
CA LEU A 87 -10.40 7.26 -22.02
C LEU A 87 -10.17 7.06 -20.53
N LEU A 88 -10.69 5.96 -19.98
CA LEU A 88 -10.53 5.64 -18.57
C LEU A 88 -9.27 4.79 -18.35
N GLU A 89 -8.36 5.30 -17.53
CA GLU A 89 -7.19 4.61 -17.03
C GLU A 89 -7.48 3.97 -15.66
N ALA A 90 -7.21 2.67 -15.57
CA ALA A 90 -7.01 1.96 -14.32
C ALA A 90 -5.65 1.28 -14.36
N ALA A 91 -4.77 1.62 -13.43
CA ALA A 91 -3.40 1.14 -13.44
C ALA A 91 -2.94 0.72 -12.04
N ASN A 92 -1.88 -0.09 -11.99
CA ASN A 92 -1.18 -0.46 -10.77
C ASN A 92 0.31 -0.09 -10.92
N PHE A 93 0.77 0.84 -10.09
CA PHE A 93 2.14 1.36 -10.17
C PHE A 93 3.00 0.86 -9.02
N GLN A 94 4.31 0.77 -9.27
CA GLN A 94 5.27 0.39 -8.23
C GLN A 94 5.26 1.39 -7.07
N ALA A 95 4.84 0.93 -5.88
CA ALA A 95 4.69 1.75 -4.67
C ALA A 95 5.91 2.64 -4.35
N ALA A 96 7.11 2.07 -4.45
CA ALA A 96 8.35 2.80 -4.16
C ALA A 96 8.63 3.91 -5.20
N ASN A 97 8.23 3.72 -6.46
CA ASN A 97 8.35 4.74 -7.50
C ASN A 97 7.40 5.90 -7.21
N VAL A 98 6.12 5.61 -6.96
CA VAL A 98 5.10 6.62 -6.64
C VAL A 98 5.51 7.43 -5.41
N ARG A 99 5.97 6.77 -4.33
CA ARG A 99 6.45 7.45 -3.12
C ARG A 99 7.58 8.42 -3.41
N ARG A 100 8.63 7.96 -4.11
CA ARG A 100 9.79 8.81 -4.41
C ARG A 100 9.40 9.98 -5.30
N THR A 101 8.55 9.76 -6.29
CA THR A 101 8.06 10.80 -7.20
C THR A 101 7.21 11.83 -6.46
N SER A 102 6.23 11.39 -5.67
CA SER A 102 5.37 12.23 -4.82
C SER A 102 6.20 13.10 -3.87
N VAL A 103 7.17 12.51 -3.16
CA VAL A 103 8.06 13.25 -2.25
C VAL A 103 8.97 14.22 -2.99
N ALA A 104 9.61 13.80 -4.10
CA ALA A 104 10.53 14.64 -4.86
C ALA A 104 9.85 15.88 -5.45
N LEU A 105 8.57 15.76 -5.82
CA LEU A 105 7.77 16.86 -6.37
C LEU A 105 6.99 17.64 -5.31
N GLY A 106 7.00 17.20 -4.05
CA GLY A 106 6.13 17.75 -3.00
C GLY A 106 4.64 17.59 -3.33
N LEU A 107 4.26 16.51 -4.03
CA LEU A 107 2.91 16.25 -4.53
C LEU A 107 2.32 14.98 -3.92
N ARG A 108 1.67 15.14 -2.78
CA ARG A 108 0.93 14.03 -2.15
C ARG A 108 -0.57 14.16 -2.41
N THR A 109 -1.10 13.25 -3.22
CA THR A 109 -2.53 13.13 -3.56
C THR A 109 -3.16 11.89 -2.92
N ASP A 110 -4.49 11.84 -2.86
CA ASP A 110 -5.23 10.66 -2.41
C ASP A 110 -4.90 9.41 -3.24
N ALA A 111 -4.68 9.58 -4.55
CA ALA A 111 -4.23 8.52 -5.45
C ALA A 111 -2.83 8.01 -5.07
N SER A 112 -1.85 8.92 -4.96
CA SER A 112 -0.47 8.54 -4.59
C SER A 112 -0.43 7.81 -3.25
N SER A 113 -1.21 8.28 -2.26
CA SER A 113 -1.26 7.69 -0.93
C SER A 113 -1.74 6.24 -0.90
N ARG A 114 -2.55 5.84 -1.89
CA ARG A 114 -3.06 4.47 -2.07
C ARG A 114 -2.05 3.62 -2.81
N PHE A 115 -1.51 4.10 -3.93
CA PHE A 115 -0.50 3.37 -4.70
C PHE A 115 0.77 3.07 -3.87
N GLU A 116 1.18 3.97 -2.98
CA GLU A 116 2.30 3.75 -2.05
C GLU A 116 2.09 2.55 -1.10
N LYS A 117 0.86 2.08 -0.93
CA LYS A 117 0.49 0.96 -0.05
C LYS A 117 0.34 -0.37 -0.76
N ARG A 118 0.80 -0.50 -2.02
CA ARG A 118 0.78 -1.75 -2.81
C ARG A 118 -0.65 -2.30 -2.98
N LEU A 119 -1.45 -1.58 -3.75
CA LEU A 119 -2.79 -2.04 -4.13
C LEU A 119 -2.72 -3.37 -4.87
N ASP A 120 -3.77 -4.18 -4.71
CA ASP A 120 -3.94 -5.39 -5.51
C ASP A 120 -4.07 -5.01 -7.00
N PRO A 121 -3.24 -5.57 -7.89
CA PRO A 121 -3.44 -5.39 -9.33
C PRO A 121 -4.82 -5.84 -9.82
N GLU A 122 -5.46 -6.82 -9.16
CA GLU A 122 -6.80 -7.31 -9.55
C GLU A 122 -7.90 -6.26 -9.33
N LEU A 123 -7.66 -5.21 -8.53
CA LEU A 123 -8.60 -4.10 -8.35
C LEU A 123 -8.73 -3.21 -9.58
N THR A 124 -7.77 -3.24 -10.51
CA THR A 124 -7.76 -2.37 -11.70
C THR A 124 -9.01 -2.58 -12.56
N VAL A 125 -9.28 -3.82 -12.98
CA VAL A 125 -10.43 -4.17 -13.80
C VAL A 125 -11.75 -3.97 -13.04
N ALA A 126 -11.78 -4.34 -11.76
CA ALA A 126 -12.98 -4.16 -10.92
C ALA A 126 -13.35 -2.67 -10.77
N GLY A 127 -12.36 -1.81 -10.47
CA GLY A 127 -12.54 -0.36 -10.36
C GLY A 127 -12.92 0.28 -11.70
N ALA A 128 -12.27 -0.12 -12.81
CA ALA A 128 -12.61 0.38 -14.13
C ALA A 128 -14.07 0.07 -14.51
N ASN A 129 -14.49 -1.19 -14.34
CA ASN A 129 -15.86 -1.60 -14.63
C ASN A 129 -16.88 -0.87 -13.74
N ARG A 130 -16.55 -0.64 -12.47
CA ARG A 130 -17.41 0.12 -11.56
C ARG A 130 -17.58 1.58 -12.02
N ALA A 131 -16.49 2.24 -12.41
CA ALA A 131 -16.56 3.61 -12.91
C ALA A 131 -17.33 3.69 -14.22
N MET A 132 -17.09 2.76 -15.16
CA MET A 132 -17.83 2.69 -16.41
C MET A 132 -19.33 2.46 -16.19
N GLN A 133 -19.72 1.58 -15.25
CA GLN A 133 -21.11 1.39 -14.86
C GLN A 133 -21.73 2.69 -14.33
N LEU A 134 -21.05 3.40 -13.41
CA LEU A 134 -21.54 4.66 -12.88
C LEU A 134 -21.64 5.74 -13.97
N MET A 135 -20.74 5.72 -14.96
CA MET A 135 -20.82 6.62 -16.11
C MET A 135 -22.03 6.29 -17.01
N GLU A 136 -22.33 5.02 -17.23
CA GLU A 136 -23.55 4.64 -17.95
C GLU A 136 -24.81 5.08 -17.18
N ASP A 137 -24.88 4.76 -15.88
CA ASP A 137 -26.07 4.99 -15.04
C ASP A 137 -26.35 6.48 -14.77
N LEU A 138 -25.31 7.28 -14.50
CA LEU A 138 -25.47 8.64 -13.98
C LEU A 138 -25.34 9.73 -15.03
N ILE A 139 -24.53 9.51 -16.07
CA ILE A 139 -24.25 10.52 -17.10
C ILE A 139 -24.80 10.12 -18.48
N GLY A 140 -25.38 8.93 -18.62
CA GLY A 140 -25.92 8.42 -19.88
C GLY A 140 -24.82 8.11 -20.91
N GLY A 141 -23.60 7.84 -20.44
CA GLY A 141 -22.49 7.44 -21.29
C GLY A 141 -22.75 6.06 -21.92
N THR A 142 -22.09 5.77 -23.04
CA THR A 142 -22.10 4.42 -23.63
C THR A 142 -20.73 3.79 -23.44
N VAL A 143 -20.69 2.63 -22.80
CA VAL A 143 -19.45 1.89 -22.58
C VAL A 143 -19.02 1.20 -23.87
N HIS A 144 -17.82 1.48 -24.33
CA HIS A 144 -17.26 0.76 -25.48
C HIS A 144 -16.95 -0.70 -25.08
N PRO A 145 -17.27 -1.70 -25.92
CA PRO A 145 -16.97 -3.09 -25.61
C PRO A 145 -15.45 -3.37 -25.64
N GLY A 146 -14.97 -4.09 -24.64
CA GLY A 146 -13.57 -4.51 -24.53
C GLY A 146 -12.68 -3.53 -23.77
N ILE A 147 -11.48 -4.01 -23.44
CA ILE A 147 -10.45 -3.26 -22.71
C ILE A 147 -9.09 -3.54 -23.34
N VAL A 148 -8.17 -2.57 -23.24
CA VAL A 148 -6.75 -2.80 -23.51
C VAL A 148 -6.07 -3.04 -22.17
N ASP A 149 -5.62 -4.27 -21.93
CA ASP A 149 -4.99 -4.67 -20.68
C ASP A 149 -3.55 -5.15 -20.91
N CYS A 150 -2.59 -4.53 -20.22
CA CYS A 150 -1.17 -4.85 -20.30
C CYS A 150 -0.70 -5.40 -18.94
N TYR A 151 -0.93 -6.69 -18.73
CA TYR A 151 -0.64 -7.37 -17.47
C TYR A 151 0.19 -8.64 -17.68
N PRO A 152 1.50 -8.51 -17.99
CA PRO A 152 2.33 -9.64 -18.44
C PRO A 152 2.66 -10.66 -17.34
N SER A 153 2.46 -10.31 -16.07
CA SER A 153 2.74 -11.21 -14.94
C SER A 153 1.62 -11.11 -13.91
N PRO A 154 0.49 -11.81 -14.16
CA PRO A 154 -0.63 -11.80 -13.25
C PRO A 154 -0.27 -12.29 -11.85
N SER A 155 -0.72 -11.54 -10.84
CA SER A 155 -0.63 -11.92 -9.44
C SER A 155 -1.36 -13.24 -9.23
N GLN A 156 -0.77 -14.12 -8.43
CA GLN A 156 -1.36 -15.41 -8.10
C GLN A 156 -1.54 -15.50 -6.58
N PRO A 157 -2.64 -16.12 -6.10
CA PRO A 157 -2.78 -16.47 -4.70
C PRO A 157 -1.55 -17.25 -4.21
N ARG A 158 -1.10 -16.97 -2.98
CA ARG A 158 0.07 -17.61 -2.39
C ARG A 158 -0.39 -18.71 -1.43
N ALA A 159 0.24 -19.88 -1.52
CA ALA A 159 0.05 -20.94 -0.55
C ALA A 159 1.15 -20.85 0.54
N ILE A 160 0.76 -20.67 1.80
CA ILE A 160 1.65 -20.66 2.97
C ILE A 160 1.34 -21.87 3.85
N ALA A 161 2.37 -22.65 4.19
CA ALA A 161 2.24 -23.74 5.15
C ALA A 161 2.14 -23.16 6.56
N PHE A 162 1.19 -23.66 7.35
CA PHE A 162 0.86 -23.13 8.67
C PHE A 162 0.49 -24.26 9.63
N SER A 163 0.69 -24.07 10.92
CA SER A 163 0.28 -25.01 11.97
C SER A 163 -0.31 -24.26 13.16
N THR A 164 -1.21 -24.89 13.91
CA THR A 164 -1.63 -24.36 15.22
C THR A 164 -0.45 -24.19 16.17
N ASP A 165 0.62 -24.97 15.97
CA ASP A 165 1.85 -24.87 16.76
C ASP A 165 2.60 -23.56 16.49
N ASP A 166 2.46 -22.94 15.31
CA ASP A 166 3.05 -21.64 15.00
C ASP A 166 2.44 -20.54 15.89
N VAL A 167 1.12 -20.62 16.11
CA VAL A 167 0.39 -19.71 16.99
C VAL A 167 0.85 -19.90 18.44
N GLU A 168 0.89 -21.14 18.94
CA GLU A 168 1.35 -21.40 20.30
C GLU A 168 2.81 -20.96 20.50
N TRP A 169 3.67 -21.22 19.52
CA TRP A 169 5.08 -20.87 19.58
C TRP A 169 5.32 -19.36 19.69
N LEU A 170 4.67 -18.56 18.84
CA LEU A 170 4.89 -17.11 18.81
C LEU A 170 4.17 -16.36 19.93
N THR A 171 3.10 -16.93 20.48
CA THR A 171 2.14 -16.16 21.28
C THR A 171 1.85 -16.78 22.66
N GLY A 172 2.14 -18.06 22.84
CA GLY A 172 1.71 -18.84 24.00
C GLY A 172 0.22 -19.17 24.03
N VAL A 173 -0.55 -18.76 23.02
CA VAL A 173 -1.99 -19.04 22.91
C VAL A 173 -2.19 -20.39 22.21
N LYS A 174 -2.96 -21.27 22.85
CA LYS A 174 -3.39 -22.54 22.26
C LYS A 174 -4.68 -22.33 21.48
N VAL A 175 -4.67 -22.76 20.23
CA VAL A 175 -5.82 -22.71 19.33
C VAL A 175 -6.07 -24.08 18.71
N THR A 176 -7.32 -24.38 18.44
CA THR A 176 -7.74 -25.53 17.65
C THR A 176 -7.65 -25.21 16.16
N GLN A 177 -7.53 -26.23 15.30
CA GLN A 177 -7.62 -26.02 13.85
C GLN A 177 -8.92 -25.34 13.43
N HIS A 178 -10.04 -25.67 14.09
CA HIS A 178 -11.34 -25.07 13.79
C HIS A 178 -11.33 -23.55 14.04
N GLU A 179 -10.77 -23.10 15.16
CA GLU A 179 -10.65 -21.66 15.47
C GLU A 179 -9.77 -20.93 14.43
N VAL A 180 -8.69 -21.56 13.97
CA VAL A 180 -7.83 -21.00 12.92
C VAL A 180 -8.56 -20.92 11.58
N VAL A 181 -9.24 -22.00 11.17
CA VAL A 181 -10.02 -22.05 9.93
C VAL A 181 -11.09 -20.97 9.95
N ASP A 182 -11.86 -20.86 11.03
CA ASP A 182 -12.90 -19.84 11.16
C ASP A 182 -12.30 -18.43 11.06
N ALA A 183 -11.28 -18.13 11.87
CA ALA A 183 -10.62 -16.82 11.89
C ALA A 183 -10.13 -16.37 10.52
N LEU A 184 -9.43 -17.25 9.79
CA LEU A 184 -8.86 -16.94 8.48
C LEU A 184 -9.93 -16.93 7.37
N SER A 185 -10.94 -17.80 7.44
CA SER A 185 -12.02 -17.83 6.44
C SER A 185 -12.88 -16.56 6.48
N TRP A 186 -13.08 -15.95 7.65
CA TRP A 186 -13.74 -14.63 7.78
C TRP A 186 -13.00 -13.48 7.08
N LEU A 187 -11.73 -13.70 6.72
CA LEU A 187 -10.86 -12.75 6.05
C LEU A 187 -10.60 -13.13 4.57
N ASP A 188 -11.42 -14.03 4.02
CA ASP A 188 -11.35 -14.58 2.66
C ASP A 188 -10.10 -15.40 2.34
N PHE A 189 -9.42 -15.95 3.35
CA PHE A 189 -8.37 -16.94 3.14
C PHE A 189 -9.02 -18.31 2.95
N ILE A 190 -8.48 -19.12 2.03
CA ILE A 190 -8.91 -20.52 1.89
C ILE A 190 -7.95 -21.37 2.72
N VAL A 191 -8.48 -22.08 3.71
CA VAL A 191 -7.69 -22.95 4.59
C VAL A 191 -7.99 -24.40 4.28
N VAL A 192 -6.94 -25.19 4.03
CA VAL A 192 -7.00 -26.63 3.80
C VAL A 192 -6.30 -27.33 4.97
N PRO A 193 -7.03 -27.77 6.01
CA PRO A 193 -6.45 -28.45 7.16
C PRO A 193 -5.98 -29.87 6.82
N ASP A 194 -4.92 -30.33 7.48
CA ASP A 194 -4.51 -31.74 7.49
C ASP A 194 -5.36 -32.51 8.51
N GLU A 195 -5.92 -33.64 8.10
CA GLU A 195 -6.74 -34.52 8.96
C GLU A 195 -5.91 -35.27 10.01
N LEU A 196 -4.60 -35.41 9.80
CA LEU A 196 -3.72 -36.28 10.61
C LEU A 196 -2.70 -35.51 11.45
N SER A 197 -2.61 -34.20 11.32
CA SER A 197 -1.63 -33.36 12.02
C SER A 197 -2.22 -32.01 12.43
N ASN A 198 -1.42 -31.17 13.09
CA ASN A 198 -1.78 -29.78 13.40
C ASN A 198 -1.59 -28.84 12.19
N GLY A 199 -1.09 -29.36 11.07
CA GLY A 199 -0.75 -28.58 9.88
C GLY A 199 -1.96 -28.21 9.01
N MET A 200 -1.77 -27.17 8.20
CA MET A 200 -2.73 -26.72 7.20
C MET A 200 -2.03 -25.94 6.09
N GLN A 201 -2.67 -25.88 4.92
CA GLN A 201 -2.26 -25.01 3.82
C GLN A 201 -3.22 -23.82 3.76
N VAL A 202 -2.67 -22.61 3.89
CA VAL A 202 -3.44 -21.37 3.78
C VAL A 202 -3.19 -20.74 2.42
N ILE A 203 -4.24 -20.52 1.65
CA ILE A 203 -4.19 -19.80 0.36
C ILE A 203 -4.59 -18.35 0.63
N VAL A 204 -3.62 -17.47 0.48
CA VAL A 204 -3.72 -16.03 0.71
C VAL A 204 -4.30 -15.36 -0.54
N PRO A 205 -5.38 -14.56 -0.43
CA PRO A 205 -5.92 -13.83 -1.56
C PRO A 205 -4.96 -12.73 -2.03
N THR A 206 -5.04 -12.36 -3.31
CA THR A 206 -4.11 -11.43 -3.96
C THR A 206 -4.08 -10.04 -3.32
N PHE A 207 -5.20 -9.61 -2.72
CA PHE A 207 -5.30 -8.30 -2.08
C PHE A 207 -4.57 -8.19 -0.73
N ARG A 208 -4.15 -9.31 -0.15
CA ARG A 208 -3.34 -9.36 1.08
C ARG A 208 -1.85 -9.37 0.77
N THR A 209 -1.38 -8.25 0.21
CA THR A 209 0.03 -8.08 -0.20
C THR A 209 1.02 -8.04 0.96
N ASP A 210 0.49 -7.87 2.17
CA ASP A 210 1.18 -7.87 3.47
C ASP A 210 1.50 -9.27 3.99
N ILE A 211 0.72 -10.29 3.63
CA ILE A 211 0.89 -11.66 4.14
C ILE A 211 1.92 -12.43 3.31
N GLN A 212 3.06 -12.75 3.91
CA GLN A 212 4.20 -13.36 3.24
C GLN A 212 4.71 -14.64 3.89
N GLU A 213 4.54 -14.78 5.20
CA GLU A 213 5.03 -15.91 6.00
C GLU A 213 4.03 -16.33 7.09
N SER A 214 4.37 -17.40 7.82
CA SER A 214 3.50 -17.95 8.87
C SER A 214 3.28 -16.95 10.02
N ALA A 215 4.26 -16.12 10.35
CA ALA A 215 4.13 -15.10 11.39
C ALA A 215 3.01 -14.09 11.08
N ASP A 216 2.84 -13.71 9.80
CA ASP A 216 1.75 -12.83 9.38
C ASP A 216 0.38 -13.48 9.56
N LEU A 217 0.28 -14.80 9.33
CA LEU A 217 -0.93 -15.57 9.59
C LEU A 217 -1.22 -15.69 11.09
N VAL A 218 -0.19 -15.81 11.94
CA VAL A 218 -0.36 -15.79 13.40
C VAL A 218 -0.97 -14.46 13.85
N GLU A 219 -0.52 -13.33 13.29
CA GLU A 219 -1.11 -12.02 13.60
C GLU A 219 -2.61 -11.99 13.25
N GLU A 220 -2.98 -12.49 12.07
CA GLU A 220 -4.37 -12.51 11.63
C GLU A 220 -5.27 -13.41 12.49
N VAL A 221 -4.78 -14.59 12.86
CA VAL A 221 -5.49 -15.48 13.79
C VAL A 221 -5.67 -14.80 15.15
N LEU A 222 -4.59 -14.24 15.72
CA LEU A 222 -4.66 -13.55 17.02
C LEU A 222 -5.55 -12.32 16.98
N ARG A 223 -5.54 -11.55 15.88
CA ARG A 223 -6.36 -10.35 15.74
C ARG A 223 -7.84 -10.68 15.75
N MET A 224 -8.21 -11.82 15.14
CA MET A 224 -9.59 -12.31 15.10
C MET A 224 -10.05 -12.93 16.43
N ILE A 225 -9.18 -13.68 17.12
CA ILE A 225 -9.47 -14.26 18.44
C ILE A 225 -9.43 -13.19 19.55
N GLY A 226 -8.60 -12.16 19.36
CA GLY A 226 -8.40 -11.04 20.28
C GLY A 226 -7.11 -11.16 21.09
N TYR A 227 -6.32 -10.09 21.12
CA TYR A 227 -5.03 -10.04 21.82
C TYR A 227 -5.14 -10.22 23.33
N ASN A 228 -6.32 -10.06 23.91
CA ASN A 228 -6.56 -10.30 25.34
C ASN A 228 -6.40 -11.79 25.72
N SER A 229 -6.36 -12.69 24.73
CA SER A 229 -6.07 -14.12 24.93
C SER A 229 -4.59 -14.40 25.22
N ILE A 230 -3.68 -13.46 24.90
CA ILE A 230 -2.25 -13.63 25.08
C ILE A 230 -1.91 -13.63 26.57
N PRO A 231 -1.29 -14.70 27.11
CA PRO A 231 -0.96 -14.77 28.52
C PRO A 231 0.16 -13.80 28.88
N SER A 232 -0.03 -13.02 29.94
CA SER A 232 1.05 -12.22 30.53
C SER A 232 1.99 -13.14 31.30
N THR A 233 3.20 -13.32 30.78
CA THR A 233 4.24 -14.15 31.39
C THR A 233 5.55 -13.38 31.49
N ILE A 234 6.44 -13.83 32.38
CA ILE A 234 7.79 -13.28 32.51
C ILE A 234 8.73 -14.23 31.77
N PRO A 235 9.64 -13.74 30.91
CA PRO A 235 10.63 -14.58 30.26
C PRO A 235 11.45 -15.35 31.29
N VAL A 236 11.57 -16.67 31.10
CA VAL A 236 12.41 -17.53 31.94
C VAL A 236 13.71 -17.78 31.20
N GLY A 237 14.83 -17.43 31.82
CA GLY A 237 16.16 -17.63 31.25
C GLY A 237 17.24 -17.39 32.29
N PRO A 238 18.49 -17.78 31.98
CA PRO A 238 19.61 -17.44 32.85
C PRO A 238 19.72 -15.92 32.96
N LEU A 239 19.98 -15.43 34.17
CA LEU A 239 20.35 -14.04 34.34
C LEU A 239 21.67 -13.78 33.60
N PRO A 240 21.80 -12.63 32.90
CA PRO A 240 23.10 -12.25 32.35
C PRO A 240 24.12 -12.14 33.49
N GLU A 241 25.39 -12.41 33.18
CA GLU A 241 26.46 -12.23 34.17
C GLU A 241 26.49 -10.77 34.64
N PRO A 242 26.58 -10.52 35.96
CA PRO A 242 26.63 -9.17 36.48
C PRO A 242 27.89 -8.46 35.98
N GLN A 243 27.72 -7.29 35.39
CA GLN A 243 28.85 -6.41 35.06
C GLN A 243 29.35 -5.76 36.36
N VAL A 244 30.41 -6.33 36.92
CA VAL A 244 31.13 -5.73 38.06
C VAL A 244 31.83 -4.45 37.58
N ASP A 245 31.66 -3.34 38.31
CA ASP A 245 32.30 -2.05 38.01
C ASP A 245 31.87 -1.44 36.66
N SER A 246 30.55 -1.40 36.45
CA SER A 246 29.98 -0.83 35.23
C SER A 246 30.16 0.69 35.16
N TRP A 247 30.20 1.23 33.94
CA TRP A 247 30.19 2.69 33.72
C TRP A 247 29.00 3.36 34.42
N PHE A 248 27.86 2.67 34.46
CA PHE A 248 26.66 3.13 35.17
C PHE A 248 26.91 3.30 36.66
N GLU A 249 27.54 2.33 37.34
CA GLU A 249 27.85 2.43 38.77
C GLU A 249 28.81 3.58 39.06
N ARG A 250 29.82 3.77 38.21
CA ARG A 250 30.78 4.89 38.32
C ARG A 250 30.09 6.24 38.11
N GLU A 251 29.29 6.36 37.06
CA GLU A 251 28.50 7.57 36.78
C GLU A 251 27.55 7.87 37.94
N TYR A 252 26.86 6.86 38.46
CA TYR A 252 25.95 6.97 39.59
C TYR A 252 26.67 7.42 40.86
N ALA A 253 27.85 6.87 41.13
CA ALA A 253 28.69 7.29 42.26
C ALA A 253 29.12 8.76 42.12
N VAL A 254 29.60 9.17 40.95
CA VAL A 254 30.00 10.55 40.67
C VAL A 254 28.81 11.50 40.81
N ARG A 255 27.66 11.16 40.23
CA ARG A 255 26.40 11.92 40.34
C ARG A 255 26.05 12.16 41.81
N ASN A 256 26.03 11.10 42.64
CA ASN A 256 25.69 11.22 44.05
C ASN A 256 26.70 12.06 44.85
N ILE A 257 27.99 11.99 44.54
CA ILE A 257 29.02 12.82 45.17
C ILE A 257 28.77 14.30 44.83
N LEU A 258 28.50 14.62 43.57
CA LEU A 258 28.24 16.00 43.12
C LEU A 258 26.94 16.57 43.73
N ILE A 259 25.88 15.77 43.80
CA ILE A 259 24.63 16.13 44.48
C ILE A 259 24.88 16.36 45.98
N GLY A 260 25.62 15.46 46.64
CA GLY A 260 25.98 15.59 48.06
C GLY A 260 26.83 16.82 48.37
N ALA A 261 27.58 17.32 47.39
CA ALA A 261 28.34 18.56 47.45
C ALA A 261 27.50 19.83 47.14
N GLY A 262 26.21 19.68 46.84
CA GLY A 262 25.28 20.78 46.60
C GLY A 262 25.12 21.22 45.14
N LEU A 263 25.62 20.44 44.17
CA LEU A 263 25.35 20.71 42.75
C LEU A 263 23.97 20.18 42.35
N ASN A 264 23.34 20.85 41.38
CA ASN A 264 22.14 20.36 40.71
C ASN A 264 22.52 19.76 39.36
N GLU A 265 22.08 18.53 39.11
CA GLU A 265 22.22 17.92 37.78
C GLU A 265 21.29 18.63 36.80
N VAL A 266 21.83 18.98 35.63
CA VAL A 266 21.06 19.59 34.54
C VAL A 266 21.29 18.77 33.26
N VAL A 267 20.22 18.52 32.52
CA VAL A 267 20.30 17.93 31.17
C VAL A 267 20.21 19.08 30.18
N THR A 268 21.32 19.35 29.47
CA THR A 268 21.40 20.43 28.49
C THR A 268 21.08 19.93 27.08
N TYR A 269 20.79 20.85 26.18
CA TYR A 269 20.75 20.52 24.75
C TYR A 269 22.14 20.04 24.31
N ALA A 270 22.18 18.99 23.50
CA ALA A 270 23.41 18.45 22.92
C ALA A 270 23.91 19.24 21.69
N MET A 271 23.28 20.39 21.39
CA MET A 271 23.56 21.20 20.21
C MET A 271 24.89 21.95 20.31
#